data_AF-A0A7S1ZKU9-F1
#
_entry.id   AF-A0A7S1ZKU9-F1
#
_cell.length_a   1.000
_cell.length_b   1.000
_cell.length_c   1.000
_cell.angle_alpha   90.00
_cell.angle_beta   90.00
_cell.angle_gamma   90.00
#
_symmetry.space_group_name_H-M   'P 1'
#
loop_
_entity.id
_entity.type
_entity.pdbx_description
1 polymer ?
#
loop_
_entity_poly.entity_id
_entity_poly.type
_entity_poly.pdbx_seq_one_letter_code
_entity_poly.pdbx_strand_id
1 'polypeptide(L)'
;AMKERGLGSVMAPEVLEHLSSKRVLTTRWVEGERLEGSRADDVPRLCGVALNAYLTMLLDTGTLHCDPHPGNLLRTPDGKLCILDFGMTLNVPRDLQLSLLEFIADLQAENYERVP
;
A
#
# COMPACT_ATOMS: atom_id res chain seq x y z
N ALA A 1 7.70 1.76 9.68
CA ALA A 1 6.29 2.01 9.29
C ALA A 1 5.43 0.74 9.25
N MET A 2 5.42 -0.04 8.15
CA MET A 2 4.47 -1.17 8.00
C MET A 2 4.72 -2.32 9.01
N LYS A 3 5.98 -2.72 9.17
CA LYS A 3 6.36 -3.78 10.13
C LYS A 3 5.98 -3.45 11.58
N GLU A 4 6.09 -2.18 11.98
CA GLU A 4 5.70 -1.70 13.32
C GLU A 4 4.19 -1.80 13.57
N ARG A 5 3.39 -1.84 12.50
CA ARG A 5 1.92 -1.93 12.53
C ARG A 5 1.42 -3.36 12.30
N GLY A 6 2.30 -4.35 12.44
CA GLY A 6 1.97 -5.76 12.22
C GLY A 6 1.83 -6.17 10.75
N LEU A 7 2.08 -5.27 9.80
CA LEU A 7 2.02 -5.53 8.36
C LEU A 7 3.38 -6.03 7.84
N GLY A 8 3.86 -7.15 8.39
CA GLY A 8 5.14 -7.77 7.99
C GLY A 8 5.11 -8.51 6.65
N SER A 9 3.92 -8.68 6.07
CA SER A 9 3.70 -9.37 4.79
C SER A 9 3.71 -8.45 3.57
N VAL A 10 3.96 -7.15 3.74
CA VAL A 10 4.15 -6.18 2.66
C VAL A 10 5.55 -5.59 2.69
N MET A 11 6.13 -5.34 1.52
CA MET A 11 7.44 -4.72 1.36
C MET A 11 7.51 -3.83 0.12
N ALA A 12 8.59 -3.06 0.03
CA ALA A 12 9.01 -2.33 -1.16
C ALA A 12 10.48 -2.69 -1.47
N PRO A 13 10.92 -2.60 -2.73
CA PRO A 13 12.32 -2.77 -3.09
C PRO A 13 13.22 -1.77 -2.35
N GLU A 14 14.38 -2.23 -1.89
CA GLU A 14 15.40 -1.34 -1.32
C GLU A 14 15.95 -0.43 -2.42
N VAL A 15 15.95 0.88 -2.18
CA VAL A 15 16.53 1.87 -3.11
C VAL A 15 18.05 1.86 -2.99
N LEU A 16 18.74 1.72 -4.13
CA LEU A 16 20.20 1.82 -4.21
C LEU A 16 20.56 3.26 -4.54
N GLU A 17 20.63 4.10 -3.51
CA GLU A 17 20.84 5.56 -3.62
C GLU A 17 22.09 5.92 -4.43
N HIS A 18 23.20 5.19 -4.25
CA HIS A 18 24.47 5.43 -4.95
C HIS A 18 24.43 5.07 -6.46
N LEU A 19 23.41 4.34 -6.91
CA LEU A 19 23.15 4.05 -8.32
C LEU A 19 21.93 4.81 -8.84
N SER A 20 21.35 5.69 -8.03
CA SER A 20 20.18 6.48 -8.38
C SER A 20 20.56 7.92 -8.69
N SER A 21 19.76 8.60 -9.49
CA SER A 21 19.93 9.99 -9.90
C SER A 21 18.58 10.63 -10.19
N LYS A 22 18.58 11.92 -10.53
CA LYS A 22 17.36 12.65 -10.90
C LYS A 22 16.56 12.01 -12.06
N ARG A 23 17.19 11.19 -12.91
CA ARG A 23 16.56 10.58 -14.10
C ARG A 23 16.56 9.05 -14.09
N VAL A 24 17.15 8.42 -13.08
CA VAL A 24 17.29 6.96 -13.00
C VAL A 24 17.07 6.55 -11.55
N LEU A 25 16.04 5.75 -11.30
CA LEU A 25 15.82 5.10 -10.00
C LEU A 25 16.33 3.66 -10.10
N THR A 26 17.25 3.28 -9.20
CA THR A 26 17.77 1.92 -9.12
C THR A 26 17.35 1.30 -7.81
N THR A 27 16.71 0.13 -7.86
CA THR A 27 16.30 -0.63 -6.69
C THR A 27 16.90 -2.04 -6.72
N ARG A 28 16.90 -2.72 -5.58
CA ARG A 28 17.23 -4.15 -5.55
C ARG A 28 16.19 -4.93 -6.33
N TRP A 29 16.68 -5.85 -7.15
CA TRP A 29 15.82 -6.79 -7.85
C TRP A 29 15.00 -7.61 -6.86
N VAL A 30 13.69 -7.69 -7.08
CA VAL A 30 12.78 -8.52 -6.30
C VAL A 30 12.26 -9.62 -7.22
N GLU A 31 12.52 -10.86 -6.87
CA GLU A 31 11.95 -12.01 -7.56
C GLU A 31 10.48 -12.17 -7.16
N GLY A 32 9.64 -12.54 -8.14
CA GLY A 32 8.24 -12.80 -7.89
C GLY A 32 7.39 -12.90 -9.15
N GLU A 33 6.11 -13.13 -8.93
CA GLU A 33 5.07 -13.23 -9.93
C GLU A 33 4.14 -12.01 -9.80
N ARG A 34 3.75 -11.37 -10.90
CA ARG A 34 2.78 -10.27 -10.82
C ARG A 34 1.43 -10.83 -10.37
N LEU A 35 0.74 -10.13 -9.47
CA LEU A 35 -0.62 -10.54 -9.07
C LEU A 35 -1.58 -10.51 -10.26
N GLU A 36 -1.37 -9.60 -11.21
CA GLU A 36 -2.11 -9.57 -12.46
C GLU A 36 -1.95 -10.90 -13.22
N GLY A 37 -3.05 -11.65 -13.33
CA GLY A 37 -3.08 -12.94 -14.01
C GLY A 37 -2.53 -14.12 -13.20
N SER A 38 -2.08 -13.91 -11.96
CA SER A 38 -1.64 -15.00 -11.09
C SER A 38 -2.81 -15.91 -10.70
N ARG A 39 -2.52 -17.21 -10.64
CA ARG A 39 -3.47 -18.26 -10.22
C ARG A 39 -3.08 -18.90 -8.88
N ALA A 40 -2.15 -18.31 -8.16
CA ALA A 40 -1.73 -18.81 -6.85
C ALA A 40 -2.87 -18.72 -5.82
N ASP A 41 -3.00 -19.72 -4.97
CA ASP A 41 -4.11 -19.83 -4.01
C ASP A 41 -4.10 -18.73 -2.94
N ASP A 42 -2.95 -18.08 -2.71
CA ASP A 42 -2.81 -17.01 -1.72
C ASP A 42 -3.01 -15.59 -2.30
N VAL A 43 -3.36 -15.45 -3.58
CA VAL A 43 -3.72 -14.16 -4.19
C VAL A 43 -4.82 -13.43 -3.39
N PRO A 44 -5.93 -14.06 -2.96
CA PRO A 44 -6.95 -13.38 -2.15
C PRO A 44 -6.39 -12.82 -0.83
N ARG A 45 -5.49 -13.57 -0.17
CA ARG A 45 -4.80 -13.11 1.04
C ARG A 45 -3.92 -11.90 0.73
N LEU A 46 -3.17 -11.93 -0.38
CA LEU A 46 -2.30 -10.82 -0.79
C LEU A 46 -3.09 -9.57 -1.18
N CYS A 47 -4.29 -9.69 -1.76
CA CYS A 47 -5.21 -8.58 -1.97
C CYS A 47 -5.65 -7.94 -0.63
N GLY A 48 -5.93 -8.75 0.39
CA GLY A 48 -6.20 -8.26 1.74
C GLY A 48 -4.99 -7.54 2.38
N VAL A 49 -3.78 -8.06 2.17
CA VAL A 49 -2.53 -7.39 2.59
C VAL A 49 -2.36 -6.06 1.87
N ALA A 50 -2.63 -5.99 0.55
CA ALA A 50 -2.60 -4.76 -0.22
C ALA A 50 -3.59 -3.75 0.34
N LEU A 51 -4.86 -4.14 0.53
CA LEU A 51 -5.89 -3.26 1.08
C LEU A 51 -5.48 -2.70 2.44
N ASN A 52 -4.98 -3.54 3.36
CA ASN A 52 -4.52 -3.10 4.67
C ASN A 52 -3.34 -2.14 4.58
N ALA A 53 -2.38 -2.39 3.68
CA ALA A 53 -1.26 -1.49 3.47
C ALA A 53 -1.72 -0.12 2.94
N TYR A 54 -2.67 -0.09 1.99
CA TYR A 54 -3.20 1.15 1.43
C TYR A 54 -4.06 1.94 2.43
N LEU A 55 -4.88 1.26 3.23
CA LEU A 55 -5.64 1.91 4.30
C LEU A 55 -4.72 2.45 5.40
N THR A 56 -3.66 1.71 5.74
CA THR A 56 -2.63 2.19 6.68
C THR A 56 -1.91 3.42 6.14
N MET A 57 -1.59 3.40 4.85
CA MET A 57 -1.03 4.54 4.12
C MET A 57 -1.92 5.78 4.20
N LEU A 58 -3.22 5.60 3.97
CA LEU A 58 -4.22 6.66 3.97
C LEU A 58 -4.52 7.22 5.36
N LEU A 59 -4.81 6.36 6.34
CA LEU A 59 -5.44 6.73 7.60
C LEU A 59 -4.45 6.87 8.77
N ASP A 60 -3.22 6.37 8.62
CA ASP A 60 -2.23 6.34 9.70
C ASP A 60 -0.91 7.00 9.30
N THR A 61 -0.21 6.49 8.26
CA THR A 61 1.10 7.06 7.90
C THR A 61 1.00 8.40 7.18
N GLY A 62 -0.17 8.74 6.64
CA GLY A 62 -0.41 10.00 5.94
C GLY A 62 0.27 10.09 4.58
N THR A 63 0.51 8.95 3.92
CA THR A 63 1.11 8.89 2.59
C THR A 63 0.30 7.91 1.77
N LEU A 64 -0.49 8.39 0.81
CA LEU A 64 -1.32 7.55 -0.03
C LEU A 64 -0.61 7.19 -1.33
N HIS A 65 -0.54 5.90 -1.62
CA HIS A 65 -0.25 5.42 -2.96
C HIS A 65 -1.54 5.48 -3.80
N CYS A 66 -1.55 6.31 -4.84
CA CYS A 66 -2.78 6.62 -5.59
C CYS A 66 -3.10 5.62 -6.70
N ASP A 67 -2.15 4.76 -7.06
CA ASP A 67 -2.29 3.81 -8.17
C ASP A 67 -2.10 2.34 -7.75
N PRO A 68 -3.13 1.69 -7.17
CA PRO A 68 -3.07 0.27 -6.81
C PRO A 68 -3.15 -0.67 -8.03
N HIS A 69 -2.49 -0.33 -9.14
CA HIS A 69 -2.52 -1.17 -10.34
C HIS A 69 -1.96 -2.57 -10.04
N PRO A 70 -2.68 -3.66 -10.36
CA PRO A 70 -2.23 -5.04 -10.08
C PRO A 70 -0.86 -5.37 -10.68
N GLY A 71 -0.50 -4.75 -11.81
CA GLY A 71 0.83 -4.87 -12.40
C GLY A 71 1.96 -4.41 -11.48
N ASN A 72 1.73 -3.47 -10.57
CA ASN A 72 2.74 -2.99 -9.60
C ASN A 72 2.83 -3.85 -8.34
N LEU A 73 1.98 -4.86 -8.23
CA LEU A 73 1.90 -5.77 -7.09
C LEU A 73 2.55 -7.10 -7.47
N LEU A 74 3.65 -7.40 -6.80
CA LEU A 74 4.47 -8.58 -7.03
C LEU A 74 4.35 -9.53 -5.84
N ARG A 75 3.95 -10.78 -6.09
CA ARG A 75 3.99 -11.88 -5.14
C ARG A 75 5.39 -12.46 -5.11
N THR A 76 6.07 -12.36 -3.96
CA THR A 76 7.41 -12.95 -3.80
C THR A 76 7.33 -14.46 -3.53
N PRO A 77 8.40 -15.23 -3.78
CA PRO A 77 8.46 -16.67 -3.51
C PRO A 77 8.18 -17.03 -2.04
N ASP A 78 8.52 -16.14 -1.10
CA ASP A 78 8.26 -16.30 0.35
C ASP A 78 6.83 -15.87 0.76
N GLY A 79 5.94 -15.59 -0.20
CA GLY A 79 4.53 -15.29 0.06
C GLY A 79 4.28 -13.89 0.61
N LYS A 80 5.18 -12.94 0.35
CA LYS A 80 4.95 -11.52 0.65
C LYS A 80 4.43 -10.78 -0.57
N LEU A 81 3.81 -9.64 -0.29
CA LEU A 81 3.44 -8.64 -1.28
C LEU A 81 4.56 -7.61 -1.41
N CYS A 82 5.08 -7.41 -2.60
CA CYS A 82 5.99 -6.32 -2.92
C CYS A 82 5.28 -5.28 -3.80
N ILE A 83 5.25 -4.03 -3.37
CA ILE A 83 4.76 -2.89 -4.16
C ILE A 83 5.98 -2.31 -4.90
N LEU A 84 5.94 -2.28 -6.23
CA LEU A 84 7.10 -1.92 -7.06
C LEU A 84 7.18 -0.43 -7.40
N ASP A 85 6.05 0.15 -7.78
CA ASP A 85 5.97 1.54 -8.21
C ASP A 85 5.55 2.42 -7.03
N PHE A 86 6.10 3.63 -6.96
CA PHE A 86 5.72 4.68 -6.01
C PHE A 86 5.67 6.05 -6.71
N GLY A 87 5.59 6.08 -8.05
CA GLY A 87 5.59 7.28 -8.87
C GLY A 87 4.34 8.16 -8.68
N MET A 88 3.26 7.59 -8.14
CA MET A 88 2.04 8.33 -7.78
C MET A 88 1.75 8.17 -6.29
N THR A 89 2.45 8.95 -5.49
CA THR A 89 2.22 9.08 -4.05
C THR A 89 1.87 10.51 -3.68
N LEU A 90 0.99 10.69 -2.68
CA LEU A 90 0.66 11.98 -2.12
C LEU A 90 0.68 11.96 -0.60
N ASN A 91 0.92 13.11 0.00
CA ASN A 91 0.78 13.29 1.44
C ASN A 91 -0.67 13.61 1.77
N VAL A 92 -1.20 12.92 2.79
CA VAL A 92 -2.55 13.12 3.30
C VAL A 92 -2.46 13.99 4.56
N PRO A 93 -2.98 15.23 4.55
CA PRO A 93 -3.01 16.09 5.73
C PRO A 93 -3.70 15.41 6.91
N ARG A 94 -3.24 15.69 8.14
CA ARG A 94 -3.73 15.00 9.34
C ARG A 94 -5.20 15.27 9.63
N ASP A 95 -5.66 16.48 9.38
CA ASP A 95 -7.07 16.87 9.44
C ASP A 95 -7.92 16.03 8.49
N LEU A 96 -7.48 15.85 7.23
CA LEU A 96 -8.17 14.98 6.29
C LEU A 96 -8.19 13.52 6.74
N GLN A 97 -7.10 13.00 7.32
CA GLN A 97 -7.07 11.64 7.88
C GLN A 97 -8.11 11.46 8.99
N LEU A 98 -8.21 12.44 9.90
CA LEU A 98 -9.17 12.42 11.00
C LEU A 98 -10.61 12.50 10.47
N SER A 99 -10.89 13.40 9.52
CA SER A 99 -12.21 13.50 8.90
C SER A 99 -12.61 12.19 8.19
N LEU A 100 -11.68 11.51 7.52
CA LEU A 100 -11.94 10.20 6.90
C LEU A 100 -12.23 9.12 7.94
N LEU A 101 -11.48 9.10 9.06
CA LEU A 101 -11.72 8.17 10.16
C LEU A 101 -13.09 8.39 10.81
N GLU A 102 -13.45 9.64 11.07
CA GLU A 102 -14.75 10.02 11.61
C GLU A 102 -15.88 9.62 10.65
N PHE A 103 -15.73 9.92 9.35
CA PHE A 103 -16.68 9.51 8.32
C PHE A 103 -16.91 7.99 8.30
N ILE A 104 -15.83 7.20 8.31
CA ILE A 104 -15.94 5.73 8.34
C ILE A 104 -16.62 5.26 9.63
N ALA A 105 -16.27 5.85 10.78
CA ALA A 105 -16.87 5.49 12.06
C ALA A 105 -18.37 5.81 12.12
N ASP A 106 -18.78 6.98 11.62
CA ASP A 106 -20.19 7.38 11.57
C ASP A 106 -21.00 6.51 10.60
N LEU A 107 -20.43 6.11 9.45
CA LEU A 107 -21.09 5.15 8.55
C LEU A 107 -21.31 3.79 9.21
N GLN A 108 -20.33 3.28 9.97
CA GLN A 108 -20.44 2.00 10.68
C GLN A 108 -21.45 2.06 11.83
N ALA A 109 -21.60 3.22 12.46
CA ALA A 109 -22.56 3.47 13.53
C ALA A 109 -23.97 3.83 13.01
N GLU A 110 -24.16 3.87 11.69
CA GLU A 110 -25.40 4.31 11.04
C GLU A 110 -25.81 5.76 11.43
N ASN A 111 -24.83 6.59 11.79
CA ASN A 111 -25.02 8.00 12.16
C ASN A 111 -25.11 8.90 10.92
N TYR A 112 -26.06 8.64 10.02
CA TYR A 112 -26.15 9.32 8.72
C TYR A 112 -26.30 10.84 8.82
N GLU A 113 -26.87 11.36 9.91
CA GLU A 113 -26.99 12.81 10.18
C GLU A 113 -25.64 13.52 10.40
N ARG A 114 -24.58 12.76 10.74
CA ARG A 114 -23.22 13.28 10.97
C ARG A 114 -22.32 13.10 9.75
N VAL A 115 -22.80 12.39 8.74
CA VAL A 115 -22.11 12.20 7.46
C VAL A 115 -22.30 13.47 6.63
N PRO A 116 -21.21 14.19 6.25
CA PRO A 116 -21.30 15.40 5.45
C PRO A 116 -21.79 15.16 4.02
#